data_AF-A0A2V2SYA9-F1
#
_entry.id   AF-A0A2V2SYA9-F1
#
_cell.length_a   1.000
_cell.length_b   1.000
_cell.length_c   1.000
_cell.angle_alpha   90.00
_cell.angle_beta   90.00
_cell.angle_gamma   90.00
#
_symmetry.space_group_name_H-M   'P 1'
#
loop_
_entity.id
_entity.type
_entity.pdbx_description
1 polymer ?
#
loop_
_entity_poly.entity_id
_entity_poly.type
_entity_poly.pdbx_seq_one_letter_code
_entity_poly.pdbx_strand_id
1 'polypeptide(L)'
;MEDWMTGTDVARARGICELSKGGSQAIETRRIPLFADGDNAPGLVQPGMIVEFRDPDVTWRGLCLGVDITADGVGASRVWQTLRIERHYGSGS
;
A
#
# COMPACT_ATOMS: atom_id res chain seq x y z
N MET A 1 -7.39 17.89 -32.38
CA MET A 1 -7.32 18.10 -30.91
C MET A 1 -8.74 18.13 -30.35
N GLU A 2 -9.58 17.15 -30.71
CA GLU A 2 -11.02 17.12 -30.36
C GLU A 2 -11.48 15.74 -29.83
N ASP A 3 -10.59 14.74 -29.84
CA ASP A 3 -10.89 13.36 -29.43
C ASP A 3 -10.41 13.05 -28.00
N TRP A 4 -10.51 14.04 -27.11
CA TRP A 4 -9.99 13.90 -25.75
C TRP A 4 -11.19 13.76 -24.81
N MET A 5 -11.36 12.55 -24.27
CA MET A 5 -12.36 12.09 -23.28
C MET A 5 -13.73 11.58 -23.79
N THR A 6 -14.09 11.69 -25.07
CA THR A 6 -15.38 11.18 -25.59
C THR A 6 -15.28 9.90 -26.42
N GLY A 7 -14.07 9.47 -26.78
CA GLY A 7 -13.82 8.22 -27.47
C GLY A 7 -14.27 7.01 -26.64
N THR A 8 -14.79 5.98 -27.32
CA THR A 8 -15.27 4.75 -26.65
C THR A 8 -14.16 4.02 -25.91
N ASP A 9 -12.94 4.06 -26.43
CA ASP A 9 -11.73 3.52 -25.82
C ASP A 9 -11.35 4.24 -24.51
N VAL A 10 -11.37 5.59 -24.51
CA VAL A 10 -11.11 6.39 -23.31
C VAL A 10 -12.19 6.17 -22.25
N ALA A 11 -13.46 6.13 -22.66
CA ALA A 11 -14.58 5.84 -21.75
C ALA A 11 -14.49 4.42 -21.16
N ARG A 12 -14.08 3.43 -21.96
CA ARG A 12 -13.84 2.06 -21.49
C ARG A 12 -12.69 2.00 -20.49
N ALA A 13 -11.55 2.63 -20.80
CA ALA A 13 -10.39 2.66 -19.91
C ALA A 13 -10.75 3.31 -18.55
N ARG A 14 -11.51 4.42 -18.58
CA ARG A 14 -12.06 5.02 -17.37
C ARG A 14 -12.98 4.06 -16.62
N GLY A 15 -13.91 3.40 -17.31
CA GLY A 15 -14.81 2.43 -16.70
C GLY A 15 -14.07 1.30 -15.98
N ILE A 16 -13.02 0.75 -16.61
CA ILE A 16 -12.14 -0.25 -15.99
C ILE A 16 -11.50 0.33 -14.73
N CYS A 17 -10.92 1.53 -14.80
CA CYS A 17 -10.30 2.17 -13.64
C CYS A 17 -11.29 2.38 -12.48
N GLU A 18 -12.51 2.83 -12.76
CA GLU A 18 -13.53 3.02 -11.72
C GLU A 18 -13.98 1.69 -11.11
N LEU A 19 -14.19 0.65 -11.92
CA LEU A 19 -14.57 -0.68 -11.42
C LEU A 19 -13.47 -1.32 -10.57
N SER A 20 -12.20 -1.13 -10.95
CA SER A 20 -11.06 -1.62 -10.17
C SER A 20 -11.00 -1.04 -8.75
N LYS A 21 -11.61 0.12 -8.48
CA LYS A 21 -11.67 0.72 -7.14
C LYS A 21 -12.72 0.07 -6.23
N GLY A 22 -13.70 -0.64 -6.78
CA GLY A 22 -14.88 -1.14 -6.07
C GLY A 22 -14.79 -2.57 -5.54
N GLY A 23 -13.64 -3.24 -5.66
CA GLY A 23 -13.45 -4.63 -5.20
C GLY A 23 -13.55 -4.81 -3.68
N SER A 24 -13.48 -6.07 -3.22
CA SER A 24 -13.37 -6.41 -1.80
C SER A 24 -11.97 -6.06 -1.28
N GLN A 25 -11.78 -4.78 -0.98
CA GLN A 25 -10.50 -4.24 -0.57
C GLN A 25 -10.64 -3.19 0.53
N ALA A 26 -9.58 -2.99 1.29
CA ALA A 26 -9.48 -1.95 2.30
C ALA A 26 -8.13 -1.24 2.24
N ILE A 27 -8.12 0.01 2.71
CA ILE A 27 -6.89 0.73 2.99
C ILE A 27 -6.51 0.47 4.46
N GLU A 28 -5.41 -0.25 4.64
CA GLU A 28 -4.81 -0.55 5.93
C GLU A 28 -3.68 0.44 6.23
N THR A 29 -3.54 0.86 7.48
CA THR A 29 -2.44 1.72 7.93
C THR A 29 -1.60 0.97 8.95
N ARG A 30 -0.29 0.84 8.69
CA ARG A 30 0.63 0.11 9.56
C ARG A 30 1.88 0.93 9.86
N ARG A 31 2.19 1.10 11.14
CA ARG A 31 3.41 1.77 11.59
C ARG A 31 4.44 0.74 11.98
N ILE A 32 5.61 0.78 11.35
CA ILE A 32 6.73 -0.11 11.63
C ILE A 32 8.01 0.72 11.82
N PRO A 33 9.01 0.23 12.58
CA PRO A 33 10.30 0.89 12.63
C PRO A 33 10.98 0.86 11.24
N LEU A 34 11.69 1.93 10.89
CA LEU A 34 12.50 1.97 9.66
C LEU A 34 13.77 1.11 9.83
N PHE A 35 14.40 1.26 10.99
CA PHE A 35 15.54 0.47 11.42
C PHE A 35 15.06 -0.43 12.56
N ALA A 36 14.81 -1.70 12.28
CA ALA A 36 14.48 -2.66 13.34
C ALA A 36 15.73 -3.42 13.78
N ASP A 37 15.71 -3.86 15.03
CA ASP A 37 16.77 -4.71 15.57
C ASP A 37 16.56 -6.16 15.07
N GLY A 38 17.47 -6.65 14.21
CA GLY A 38 17.49 -8.02 13.70
C GLY A 38 17.22 -8.18 12.19
N ASP A 39 17.34 -9.42 11.69
CA ASP A 39 17.39 -9.73 10.24
C ASP A 39 16.03 -9.72 9.50
N ASN A 40 14.93 -9.39 10.18
CA ASN A 40 13.57 -9.58 9.65
C ASN A 40 12.83 -8.27 9.31
N ALA A 41 13.49 -7.12 9.39
CA ALA A 41 12.87 -5.85 9.03
C ALA A 41 12.90 -5.65 7.51
N PRO A 42 11.81 -5.19 6.87
CA PRO A 42 11.78 -4.95 5.43
C PRO A 42 12.67 -3.77 4.97
N GLY A 43 13.34 -3.07 5.91
CA GLY A 43 14.06 -1.83 5.63
C GLY A 43 13.10 -0.73 5.19
N LEU A 44 13.58 0.17 4.33
CA LEU A 44 12.74 1.21 3.73
C LEU A 44 11.74 0.59 2.74
N VAL A 45 10.45 0.64 3.07
CA VAL A 45 9.38 0.29 2.14
C VAL A 45 9.14 1.49 1.21
N GLN A 46 8.90 1.22 -0.08
CA GLN A 46 8.56 2.24 -1.06
C GLN A 46 7.16 2.01 -1.63
N PRO A 47 6.46 3.08 -2.04
CA PRO A 47 5.22 2.93 -2.81
C PRO A 47 5.42 2.03 -4.04
N GLY A 48 4.43 1.21 -4.34
CA GLY A 48 4.49 0.20 -5.40
C GLY A 48 5.08 -1.15 -4.98
N MET A 49 5.69 -1.25 -3.79
CA MET A 49 6.15 -2.54 -3.27
C MET A 49 4.98 -3.40 -2.76
N ILE A 50 5.07 -4.70 -2.97
CA ILE A 50 4.22 -5.68 -2.30
C ILE A 50 4.82 -6.00 -0.93
N VAL A 51 4.01 -5.85 0.10
CA VAL A 51 4.42 -6.10 1.50
C VAL A 51 3.62 -7.27 2.07
N GLU A 52 4.32 -8.16 2.77
CA GLU A 52 3.71 -9.29 3.49
C GLU A 52 3.61 -8.95 4.97
N PHE A 53 2.40 -9.10 5.52
CA PHE A 53 2.14 -9.00 6.95
C PHE A 53 1.81 -10.37 7.50
N ARG A 54 2.53 -10.76 8.55
CA ARG A 54 2.33 -12.00 9.30
C ARG A 54 1.64 -11.67 10.61
N ASP A 55 0.37 -11.31 10.54
CA ASP A 55 -0.46 -11.11 11.73
C ASP A 55 -0.72 -12.48 12.40
N PRO A 56 -1.00 -12.53 13.72
CA PRO A 56 -1.16 -13.79 14.44
C PRO A 56 -2.18 -14.76 13.83
N ASP A 57 -3.28 -14.23 13.30
CA ASP A 57 -4.40 -15.03 12.78
C ASP A 57 -4.33 -15.25 11.26
N VAL A 58 -3.62 -14.38 10.53
CA VAL A 58 -3.61 -14.40 9.06
C VAL A 58 -2.34 -13.78 8.49
N THR A 59 -1.71 -14.50 7.57
CA THR A 59 -0.69 -13.91 6.71
C THR A 59 -1.33 -13.41 5.43
N TRP A 60 -1.04 -12.17 5.06
CA TRP A 60 -1.60 -11.54 3.88
C TRP A 60 -0.60 -10.60 3.22
N ARG A 61 -0.86 -10.26 1.96
CA ARG A 61 -0.04 -9.34 1.17
C ARG A 61 -0.89 -8.18 0.69
N GLY A 62 -0.28 -7.02 0.58
CA GLY A 62 -0.92 -5.83 0.04
C GLY A 62 0.05 -4.95 -0.73
N LEU A 63 -0.50 -4.01 -1.50
CA LEU A 63 0.26 -3.03 -2.25
C LEU A 63 0.50 -1.80 -1.40
N CYS A 64 1.75 -1.40 -1.21
CA CYS A 64 2.06 -0.14 -0.57
C CYS A 64 1.68 1.03 -1.49
N LEU A 65 0.73 1.86 -1.05
CA LEU A 65 0.27 3.05 -1.77
C LEU A 65 1.05 4.30 -1.37
N GLY A 66 1.61 4.32 -0.15
CA GLY A 66 2.26 5.50 0.41
C GLY A 66 3.02 5.18 1.69
N VAL A 67 4.06 5.97 1.94
CA VAL A 67 4.90 5.86 3.14
C VAL A 67 5.12 7.25 3.71
N ASP A 68 4.81 7.42 4.99
CA ASP A 68 5.13 8.60 5.78
C ASP A 68 6.29 8.28 6.74
N ILE A 69 7.33 9.12 6.79
CA ILE A 69 8.51 8.91 7.63
C ILE A 69 8.53 9.95 8.74
N THR A 70 8.61 9.48 9.98
CA THR A 70 8.72 10.32 11.18
C THR A 70 9.93 9.93 11.99
N ALA A 71 10.58 10.91 12.62
CA ALA A 71 11.70 10.69 13.51
C ALA A 71 11.47 11.47 14.81
N ASP A 72 11.54 10.76 15.93
CA ASP A 72 11.33 11.33 17.25
C ASP A 72 12.64 11.29 18.06
N GLY A 73 12.95 12.38 18.77
CA GLY A 73 14.14 12.52 19.63
C GLY A 73 15.31 13.28 18.97
N VAL A 74 16.36 13.51 19.77
CA VAL A 74 17.60 14.19 19.34
C VAL A 74 18.77 13.22 19.53
N GLY A 75 19.63 13.08 18.51
CA GLY A 75 20.75 12.12 18.52
C GLY A 75 20.34 10.77 17.91
N ALA A 76 20.27 9.72 18.73
CA ALA A 76 19.84 8.38 18.31
C ALA A 76 18.31 8.30 18.11
N SER A 77 17.79 9.12 17.18
CA SER A 77 16.36 9.25 16.94
C SER A 77 15.76 7.95 16.41
N ARG A 78 14.60 7.58 16.95
CA ARG A 78 13.85 6.42 16.46
C ARG A 78 13.08 6.84 15.23
N VAL A 79 13.41 6.21 14.10
CA VAL A 79 12.76 6.49 12.81
C VAL A 79 11.66 5.46 12.56
N TRP A 80 10.47 5.95 12.26
CA TRP A 80 9.27 5.18 11.98
C TRP A 80 8.83 5.43 10.56
N GLN A 81 8.25 4.40 9.95
CA GLN A 81 7.53 4.49 8.69
C GLN A 81 6.08 4.06 8.90
N THR A 82 5.15 4.92 8.48
CA THR A 82 3.72 4.63 8.47
C THR A 82 3.30 4.34 7.04
N LEU A 83 2.96 3.09 6.80
CA LEU A 83 2.60 2.56 5.50
C LEU A 83 1.08 2.67 5.30
N ARG A 84 0.65 3.13 4.13
CA ARG A 84 -0.72 3.00 3.62
C ARG A 84 -0.74 1.86 2.61
N ILE A 85 -1.53 0.82 2.87
CA ILE A 85 -1.53 -0.42 2.10
C ILE A 85 -2.93 -0.69 1.54
N GLU A 86 -3.02 -1.03 0.27
CA GLU A 86 -4.22 -1.64 -0.29
C GLU A 86 -4.21 -3.14 -0.02
N ARG A 87 -5.16 -3.61 0.79
CA ARG A 87 -5.37 -5.02 1.08
C ARG A 87 -6.54 -5.53 0.25
N HIS A 88 -6.33 -6.63 -0.46
CA HIS A 88 -7.39 -7.35 -1.17
C HIS A 88 -7.82 -8.55 -0.32
N TYR A 89 -9.11 -8.64 -0.01
CA TYR A 89 -9.69 -9.83 0.58
C TYR A 89 -10.15 -10.71 -0.58
N GLY A 90 -9.50 -11.84 -0.81
CA GLY A 90 -9.96 -12.78 -1.83
C GLY A 90 -11.42 -13.14 -1.60
N SER A 91 -12.19 -13.36 -2.67
CA SER A 91 -13.39 -14.17 -2.52
C SER A 91 -12.90 -15.56 -2.13
N GLY A 92 -13.16 -15.99 -0.90
CA GLY A 92 -12.83 -17.36 -0.50
C GLY A 92 -13.38 -18.32 -1.55
N SER A 93 -12.49 -19.13 -2.13
CA SER A 93 -12.84 -20.35 -2.85
C SER A 93 -13.14 -21.46 -1.84
#